data_AF-A0A3E1Q8T6-F1
#
_entry.id   AF-A0A3E1Q8T6-F1
#
_cell.length_a   1.000
_cell.length_b   1.000
_cell.length_c   1.000
_cell.angle_alpha   90.00
_cell.angle_beta   90.00
_cell.angle_gamma   90.00
#
_symmetry.space_group_name_H-M   'P 1'
#
loop_
_entity.id
_entity.type
_entity.pdbx_description
1 polymer ?
#
loop_
_entity_poly.entity_id
_entity_poly.type
_entity_poly.pdbx_seq_one_letter_code
_entity_poly.pdbx_strand_id
1 'polypeptide(L)'
;MKLYSKIILTIPVVIGLIYTLTFFSVDFFLWISKNIAPFEYQTLTVGIIIYPPMIYIIYRLWSFKNIEKEIKWNWTFLLILFTIVTMPMYIWKKDDELFKENKHNTIT
;
A
#
# COMPACT_ATOMS: atom_id res chain seq x y z
N MET A 1 -10.67 -0.21 9.24
CA MET A 1 -10.54 -1.55 8.57
C MET A 1 -10.57 -2.66 9.62
N LYS A 2 -10.94 -3.91 9.31
CA LYS A 2 -10.76 -5.00 10.29
C LYS A 2 -9.27 -5.38 10.38
N LEU A 3 -8.83 -5.83 11.56
CA LEU A 3 -7.42 -6.09 11.86
C LEU A 3 -6.76 -7.09 10.88
N TYR A 4 -7.44 -8.21 10.58
CA TYR A 4 -6.91 -9.21 9.65
C TYR A 4 -6.65 -8.64 8.25
N SER A 5 -7.53 -7.77 7.75
CA SER A 5 -7.34 -7.10 6.46
C SER A 5 -6.13 -6.18 6.48
N LYS A 6 -5.90 -5.47 7.60
CA LYS A 6 -4.70 -4.64 7.77
C LYS A 6 -3.42 -5.46 7.70
N ILE A 7 -3.40 -6.61 8.37
CA ILE A 7 -2.25 -7.53 8.37
C ILE A 7 -1.98 -8.02 6.94
N ILE A 8 -3.02 -8.53 6.25
CA ILE A 8 -2.89 -9.04 4.88
C ILE A 8 -2.35 -7.97 3.92
N LEU A 9 -2.86 -6.73 4.01
CA LEU A 9 -2.42 -5.63 3.14
C LEU A 9 -1.02 -5.11 3.49
N THR A 10 -0.53 -5.37 4.70
CA THR A 10 0.82 -4.96 5.12
C THR A 10 1.89 -5.91 4.57
N ILE A 11 1.58 -7.20 4.35
CA ILE A 11 2.54 -8.19 3.83
C ILE A 11 3.16 -7.75 2.49
N PRO A 12 2.36 -7.34 1.47
CA PRO A 12 2.89 -6.79 0.22
C PRO A 12 3.82 -5.58 0.39
N VAL A 13 3.52 -4.70 1.34
CA VAL A 13 4.35 -3.52 1.64
C VAL A 13 5.70 -3.95 2.20
N VAL A 14 5.71 -4.91 3.12
CA VAL A 14 6.95 -5.47 3.71
C VAL A 14 7.80 -6.13 2.62
N ILE A 15 7.18 -6.89 1.71
CA ILE A 15 7.88 -7.48 0.56
C ILE A 15 8.49 -6.37 -0.32
N GLY A 16 7.76 -5.29 -0.59
CA GLY A 16 8.27 -4.14 -1.34
C GLY A 16 9.43 -3.42 -0.64
N LEU A 17 9.40 -3.32 0.69
CA LEU A 17 10.50 -2.78 1.50
C LEU A 17 11.75 -3.67 1.42
N ILE A 18 11.58 -4.99 1.58
CA ILE A 18 12.69 -5.93 1.45
C ILE A 18 13.27 -5.88 0.04
N TYR A 19 12.42 -5.80 -0.98
CA TYR A 19 12.87 -5.65 -2.37
C TYR A 19 13.64 -4.35 -2.58
N THR A 20 13.22 -3.25 -1.98
CA THR A 20 13.96 -1.98 -2.12
C THR A 20 15.36 -2.04 -1.50
N LEU A 21 15.60 -2.89 -0.48
CA LEU A 21 16.95 -3.12 0.05
C LEU A 21 17.90 -3.74 -0.98
N THR A 22 17.39 -4.42 -2.01
CA THR A 22 18.23 -4.97 -3.09
C THR A 22 18.95 -3.89 -3.87
N PHE A 23 18.39 -2.68 -3.96
CA PHE A 23 19.06 -1.53 -4.59
C PHE A 23 20.23 -1.00 -3.75
N PHE A 24 20.26 -1.29 -2.46
CA PHE A 24 21.31 -0.82 -1.54
C PHE A 24 22.38 -1.88 -1.25
N SER A 25 22.17 -3.14 -1.62
CA SER A 25 23.12 -4.23 -1.38
C SER A 25 23.19 -5.22 -2.54
N VAL A 26 24.36 -5.29 -3.17
CA VAL A 26 24.65 -6.19 -4.29
C VAL A 26 24.60 -7.65 -3.85
N ASP A 27 25.12 -7.98 -2.66
CA ASP A 27 25.11 -9.35 -2.13
C ASP A 27 23.68 -9.84 -1.87
N PHE A 28 22.84 -8.97 -1.31
CA PHE A 28 21.44 -9.27 -1.07
C PHE A 28 20.66 -9.45 -2.38
N PHE A 29 20.91 -8.57 -3.36
CA PHE A 29 20.36 -8.67 -4.70
C PHE A 29 20.75 -9.99 -5.40
N LEU A 30 22.03 -10.38 -5.34
CA LEU A 30 22.51 -11.64 -5.90
C LEU A 30 21.91 -12.86 -5.20
N TRP A 31 21.71 -12.78 -3.89
CA TRP A 31 21.05 -13.85 -3.13
C TRP A 31 19.59 -14.03 -3.56
N ILE A 32 18.81 -12.95 -3.69
CA ILE A 32 17.42 -13.02 -4.20
C ILE A 32 17.39 -13.57 -5.62
N SER A 33 18.26 -13.08 -6.50
CA SER A 33 18.29 -13.45 -7.92
C SER A 33 18.66 -14.91 -8.16
N LYS A 34 19.40 -15.54 -7.24
CA LYS A 34 19.76 -16.95 -7.32
C LYS A 34 18.70 -17.89 -6.74
N ASN A 35 17.90 -17.44 -5.77
CA ASN A 35 17.05 -18.32 -4.96
C ASN A 35 15.54 -18.13 -5.16
N ILE A 36 15.08 -16.91 -5.50
CA ILE A 36 13.65 -16.56 -5.47
C ILE A 36 13.07 -16.46 -6.87
N ALA A 37 13.66 -15.63 -7.72
CA ALA A 37 13.21 -15.42 -9.09
C ALA A 37 14.36 -14.90 -9.97
N PRO A 38 14.43 -15.31 -11.25
CA PRO A 38 15.38 -14.74 -12.20
C PRO A 38 15.19 -13.22 -12.30
N PHE A 39 16.30 -12.49 -12.47
CA PHE A 39 16.33 -11.03 -12.45
C PHE A 39 15.28 -10.38 -13.35
N GLU A 40 15.12 -10.90 -14.57
CA GLU A 40 14.18 -10.41 -15.58
C GLU A 40 12.70 -10.45 -15.15
N TYR A 41 12.34 -11.32 -14.19
CA TYR A 41 10.98 -11.44 -13.69
C TYR A 41 10.76 -10.76 -12.34
N GLN A 42 11.80 -10.34 -11.62
CA GLN A 42 11.67 -9.80 -10.26
C GLN A 42 10.76 -8.58 -10.16
N THR A 43 10.94 -7.61 -11.05
CA THR A 43 10.11 -6.40 -11.09
C THR A 43 8.64 -6.76 -11.35
N LEU A 44 8.39 -7.72 -12.22
CA LEU A 44 7.03 -8.19 -12.54
C LEU A 44 6.41 -8.93 -11.35
N THR A 45 7.17 -9.81 -10.68
CA THR A 45 6.74 -10.51 -9.46
C THR A 45 6.37 -9.52 -8.35
N VAL A 46 7.22 -8.53 -8.08
CA VAL A 46 6.97 -7.50 -7.06
C VAL A 46 5.76 -6.64 -7.44
N GLY A 47 5.62 -6.28 -8.71
CA GLY A 47 4.47 -5.54 -9.22
C GLY A 47 3.14 -6.27 -8.98
N ILE A 48 3.07 -7.57 -9.30
CA ILE A 48 1.88 -8.39 -9.07
C ILE A 48 1.51 -8.45 -7.58
N ILE A 49 2.49 -8.37 -6.68
CA ILE A 49 2.25 -8.39 -5.23
C ILE A 49 1.77 -7.01 -4.73
N ILE A 50 2.35 -5.90 -5.20
CA ILE A 50 2.10 -4.55 -4.68
C ILE A 50 0.86 -3.89 -5.27
N TYR A 51 0.59 -4.07 -6.57
CA TYR A 51 -0.48 -3.33 -7.24
C TYR A 51 -1.90 -3.69 -6.80
N PRO A 52 -2.28 -4.98 -6.63
CA PRO A 52 -3.65 -5.31 -6.20
C PRO A 52 -4.02 -4.72 -4.81
N PRO A 53 -3.16 -4.80 -3.77
CA PRO A 53 -3.38 -4.11 -2.50
C PRO A 53 -3.51 -2.60 -2.64
N MET A 54 -2.69 -1.97 -3.49
CA MET A 54 -2.76 -0.53 -3.76
C MET A 54 -4.11 -0.16 -4.40
N ILE A 55 -4.55 -0.92 -5.40
CA ILE A 55 -5.86 -0.74 -6.05
C ILE A 55 -6.98 -0.88 -5.02
N TYR A 56 -6.91 -1.89 -4.14
CA TYR A 56 -7.90 -2.07 -3.07
C TYR A 56 -7.96 -0.87 -2.13
N ILE A 57 -6.81 -0.33 -1.71
CA ILE A 57 -6.74 0.82 -0.82
C ILE A 57 -7.35 2.07 -1.49
N ILE A 58 -7.03 2.30 -2.76
CA ILE A 58 -7.61 3.41 -3.54
C ILE A 58 -9.12 3.21 -3.66
N TYR A 59 -9.59 2.03 -4.06
CA TYR A 59 -11.03 1.73 -4.11
C TYR A 59 -11.73 2.04 -2.78
N ARG A 60 -11.13 1.62 -1.67
CA ARG A 60 -11.65 1.87 -0.32
C ARG A 60 -11.68 3.35 0.04
N LEU A 61 -10.63 4.11 -0.27
CA LEU A 61 -10.61 5.57 -0.10
C LEU A 61 -11.77 6.25 -0.83
N TRP A 62 -12.06 5.80 -2.05
CA TRP A 62 -13.14 6.35 -2.87
C TRP A 62 -14.52 5.86 -2.46
N SER A 63 -14.62 4.79 -1.67
CA SER A 63 -15.88 4.28 -1.14
C SER A 63 -16.51 5.15 -0.05
N PHE A 64 -15.73 6.00 0.63
CA PHE A 64 -16.25 6.93 1.63
C PHE A 64 -17.06 8.03 0.97
N LYS A 65 -18.36 8.16 1.25
CA LYS A 65 -19.24 9.12 0.57
C LYS A 65 -19.10 10.55 1.13
N ASN A 66 -18.91 10.67 2.44
CA ASN A 66 -19.01 11.94 3.19
C ASN A 66 -17.64 12.49 3.57
N ILE A 67 -16.66 12.34 2.68
CA ILE A 67 -15.30 12.86 2.80
C ILE A 67 -15.04 13.77 1.61
N GLU A 68 -14.41 14.92 1.88
CA GLU A 68 -14.04 15.90 0.87
C GLU A 68 -13.22 15.29 -0.26
N LYS A 69 -13.51 15.69 -1.51
CA LYS A 69 -12.82 15.16 -2.69
C LYS A 69 -11.34 15.50 -2.70
N GLU A 70 -10.97 16.67 -2.18
CA GLU A 70 -9.57 17.11 -2.10
C GLU A 70 -8.74 16.15 -1.24
N ILE A 71 -9.25 15.77 -0.07
CA ILE A 71 -8.60 14.78 0.82
C ILE A 71 -8.37 13.46 0.08
N LYS A 72 -9.37 12.97 -0.66
CA LYS A 72 -9.24 11.72 -1.44
C LYS A 72 -8.19 11.83 -2.54
N TRP A 73 -8.15 12.95 -3.26
CA TRP A 73 -7.16 13.17 -4.31
C TRP A 73 -5.74 13.24 -3.74
N ASN A 74 -5.54 14.00 -2.66
CA ASN A 74 -4.24 14.11 -1.99
C ASN A 74 -3.72 12.73 -1.54
N TRP A 75 -4.58 11.91 -0.92
CA TRP A 75 -4.20 10.56 -0.51
C TRP A 75 -3.99 9.60 -1.68
N THR A 76 -4.77 9.71 -2.76
CA THR A 76 -4.56 8.91 -3.98
C THR A 76 -3.19 9.23 -4.59
N PHE A 77 -2.84 10.52 -4.67
CA PHE A 77 -1.55 10.96 -5.18
C PHE A 77 -0.37 10.47 -4.31
N LEU A 78 -0.51 10.57 -2.99
CA LEU A 78 0.47 10.04 -2.03
C LEU A 78 0.64 8.52 -2.15
N LEU A 79 -0.44 7.77 -2.37
CA LEU A 79 -0.40 6.32 -2.57
C LEU A 79 0.29 5.89 -3.86
N ILE A 80 0.18 6.71 -4.92
CA ILE A 80 0.83 6.42 -6.21
C ILE A 80 2.31 6.80 -6.18
N LEU A 81 2.67 7.95 -5.61
CA LEU A 81 4.07 8.41 -5.62
C LEU A 81 4.95 7.79 -4.53
N PHE A 82 4.38 7.58 -3.35
CA PHE A 82 5.13 7.13 -2.17
C PHE A 82 4.60 5.82 -1.61
N THR A 83 4.15 4.91 -2.50
CA THR A 83 3.42 3.66 -2.19
C THR A 83 3.97 2.91 -0.97
N ILE A 84 5.29 2.71 -0.93
CA ILE A 84 5.97 1.93 0.11
C ILE A 84 5.78 2.55 1.52
N VAL A 85 5.75 3.87 1.61
CA VAL A 85 5.61 4.61 2.89
C VAL A 85 4.16 4.92 3.20
N THR A 86 3.37 5.29 2.18
CA THR A 86 2.02 5.80 2.36
C THR A 86 0.99 4.69 2.51
N MET A 87 1.18 3.51 1.91
CA MET A 87 0.31 2.35 2.14
C MET A 87 0.25 1.92 3.62
N PRO A 88 1.36 1.67 4.33
CA PRO A 88 1.28 1.25 5.73
C PRO A 88 0.69 2.34 6.61
N MET A 89 1.03 3.61 6.37
CA MET A 89 0.42 4.75 7.05
C MET A 89 -1.10 4.80 6.84
N TYR A 90 -1.55 4.54 5.61
CA TYR A 90 -2.96 4.50 5.28
C TYR A 90 -3.68 3.34 5.99
N ILE A 91 -3.14 2.13 5.88
CA ILE A 91 -3.70 0.89 6.42
C ILE A 91 -3.88 1.00 7.94
N TRP A 92 -2.85 1.48 8.64
CA TRP A 92 -2.83 1.44 10.10
C TRP A 92 -3.49 2.64 10.75
N LYS A 93 -3.43 3.82 10.12
CA LYS A 93 -3.92 5.07 10.69
C LYS A 93 -5.03 5.70 9.87
N LYS A 94 -4.76 6.05 8.60
CA LYS A 94 -5.65 6.95 7.85
C LYS A 94 -7.04 6.37 7.59
N ASP A 95 -7.14 5.07 7.32
CA ASP A 95 -8.44 4.43 7.08
C ASP A 95 -9.40 4.58 8.27
N ASP A 96 -8.89 4.47 9.49
CA ASP A 96 -9.72 4.56 10.69
C ASP A 96 -10.13 6.01 10.98
N GLU A 97 -9.29 6.99 10.65
CA GLU A 97 -9.64 8.41 10.69
C GLU A 97 -10.78 8.72 9.72
N LEU A 98 -10.64 8.33 8.45
CA LEU A 98 -11.64 8.57 7.41
C LEU A 98 -12.95 7.85 7.71
N PHE A 99 -12.88 6.65 8.29
CA PHE A 99 -14.08 5.93 8.70
C PHE A 99 -14.86 6.65 9.81
N LYS A 100 -14.16 7.24 10.79
CA LYS A 100 -14.79 8.02 11.86
C LYS A 100 -15.42 9.30 11.31
N GLU A 101 -14.68 10.03 10.47
CA GLU A 101 -15.13 11.27 9.84
C GLU A 101 -16.34 11.05 8.93
N ASN A 102 -16.30 10.01 8.09
CA ASN A 102 -17.41 9.66 7.22
C ASN A 102 -18.69 9.33 8.00
N LYS A 103 -18.57 8.70 9.18
CA LYS A 103 -19.72 8.42 10.06
C LYS A 103 -20.26 9.70 10.70
N HIS A 104 -19.39 10.57 11.21
CA HIS A 104 -19.79 11.82 11.84
C HIS A 104 -20.60 12.70 10.88
N ASN A 105 -20.10 12.87 9.66
CA ASN A 105 -20.73 13.66 8.60
C ASN A 105 -22.01 13.05 8.02
N THR A 106 -22.41 11.84 8.46
CA THR A 106 -23.69 11.23 8.09
C THR A 106 -24.81 11.60 9.07
N ILE A 107 -24.46 12.02 10.30
CA ILE A 107 -25.41 12.23 11.41
C ILE A 107 -25.78 13.72 11.53
N THR A 108 -24.92 14.61 11.03
CA THR A 108 -25.18 16.04 10.80
C THR A 108 -25.83 16.27 9.44
#